data_AF-T2JZ36-F1
#
_entry.id   AF-T2JZ36-F1
#
_cell.length_a   1.000
_cell.length_b   1.000
_cell.length_c   1.000
_cell.angle_alpha   90.00
_cell.angle_beta   90.00
_cell.angle_gamma   90.00
#
_symmetry.space_group_name_H-M   'P 1'
#
loop_
_entity.id
_entity.type
_entity.pdbx_description
1 polymer ?
#
loop_
_entity_poly.entity_id
_entity_poly.type
_entity_poly.pdbx_seq_one_letter_code
_entity_poly.pdbx_strand_id
1 'polypeptide(L)'
;MTTKRAILIVLTIVSLIPVILSLIASINQPQVQSNLQLYQTNLVLQAAESSSENLSEFDQIRESVLGKNPYEAALKQYQDARQISEKNLNRLENSLKLFNEPKNELNQADSNKILPIFSENNEQNKLEIEINKQQEEIDKITLNIGVLEVAQGNTIESLEILNELQASSFSPSLKKIANTISHLSDNNEPILVESEKIIKQELKGWFRYYYLNKLYQIQERQDDLIKLQKSQQEVAKQAIIKLTVIAMIPAVGGLIGVAIIIFCLIQLGIKKESAILVIDERFKWETPWTIEIPWQVLVVGFLFFGQIIIPILASFLSLNLTALGLRGTAFYILGTYVALSLGGIGVLYLSIKSFFPLPKDWFNFSWSSNWIIWGVGGYLVALPLVVIISLINQNIWDGQGGSNPLLSLALEGQDIVVFSHLLFHSSDRSPFLRRNYVSWLFITFFNSVFSPMGSHCNQ
;
A
#
# COMPACT_ATOMS: atom_id res chain seq x y z
N MET A 1 -21.28 3.97 38.88
CA MET A 1 -20.10 4.11 37.98
C MET A 1 -18.95 4.68 38.79
N THR A 2 -17.76 4.07 38.75
CA THR A 2 -16.56 4.66 39.36
C THR A 2 -16.06 5.83 38.49
N THR A 3 -15.47 6.86 39.09
CA THR A 3 -14.91 8.03 38.38
C THR A 3 -13.95 7.64 37.25
N LYS A 4 -13.15 6.60 37.48
CA LYS A 4 -12.27 5.97 36.49
C LYS A 4 -13.02 5.51 35.22
N ARG A 5 -14.19 4.86 35.38
CA ARG A 5 -15.01 4.39 34.25
C ARG A 5 -15.61 5.54 33.45
N ALA A 6 -16.05 6.60 34.13
CA ALA A 6 -16.55 7.79 33.46
C ALA A 6 -15.46 8.45 32.59
N ILE A 7 -14.24 8.58 33.12
CA ILE A 7 -13.09 9.11 32.38
C ILE A 7 -12.77 8.23 31.16
N LEU A 8 -12.76 6.90 31.34
CA LEU A 8 -12.46 5.98 30.25
C LEU A 8 -13.51 6.04 29.13
N ILE A 9 -14.79 6.20 29.46
CA ILE A 9 -15.88 6.37 28.47
C ILE A 9 -15.66 7.65 27.66
N VAL A 10 -15.37 8.77 28.34
CA VAL A 10 -15.09 10.04 27.66
C VAL A 10 -13.88 9.92 26.75
N LEU A 11 -12.76 9.36 27.24
CA LEU A 11 -11.56 9.13 26.44
C LEU A 11 -11.83 8.22 25.24
N THR A 12 -12.69 7.20 25.40
CA THR A 12 -13.09 6.32 24.31
C THR A 12 -13.78 7.14 23.22
N ILE A 13 -14.81 7.92 23.56
CA ILE A 13 -15.55 8.74 22.59
C ILE A 13 -14.61 9.71 21.87
N VAL A 14 -13.81 10.47 22.62
CA VAL A 14 -12.90 11.47 22.03
C VAL A 14 -11.86 10.82 21.11
N SER A 15 -11.32 9.66 21.48
CA SER A 15 -10.30 8.97 20.66
C SER A 15 -10.88 8.23 19.46
N LEU A 16 -12.16 7.87 19.50
CA LEU A 16 -12.80 7.11 18.42
C LEU A 16 -13.26 8.01 17.26
N ILE A 17 -13.62 9.27 17.55
CA ILE A 17 -14.01 10.26 16.53
C ILE A 17 -12.98 10.36 15.39
N PRO A 18 -11.69 10.64 15.64
CA PRO A 18 -10.70 10.75 14.55
C PRO A 18 -10.53 9.42 13.80
N VAL A 19 -10.65 8.29 14.48
CA VAL A 19 -10.56 6.96 13.85
C VAL A 19 -11.74 6.72 12.91
N ILE A 20 -12.97 7.00 13.33
CA ILE A 20 -14.17 6.87 12.50
C ILE A 20 -14.09 7.81 11.29
N LEU A 21 -13.70 9.06 11.51
CA LEU A 21 -13.50 10.02 10.42
C LEU A 21 -12.42 9.55 9.43
N SER A 22 -11.32 8.99 9.93
CA SER A 22 -10.26 8.43 9.08
C SER A 22 -10.70 7.20 8.29
N LEU A 23 -11.55 6.34 8.87
CA LEU A 23 -12.14 5.18 8.20
C LEU A 23 -13.05 5.63 7.06
N ILE A 24 -13.91 6.62 7.31
CA ILE A 24 -14.79 7.20 6.29
C ILE A 24 -13.95 7.84 5.17
N ALA A 25 -12.91 8.60 5.53
CA ALA A 25 -12.02 9.21 4.56
C ALA A 25 -11.23 8.15 3.74
N SER A 26 -10.83 7.04 4.38
CA SER A 26 -10.05 5.98 3.74
C SER A 26 -10.84 5.18 2.70
N ILE A 27 -12.17 5.15 2.77
CA ILE A 27 -13.03 4.49 1.76
C ILE A 27 -12.82 5.13 0.38
N ASN A 28 -12.52 6.43 0.35
CA ASN A 28 -12.38 7.20 -0.88
C ASN A 28 -10.95 7.24 -1.43
N GLN A 29 -9.99 6.54 -0.82
CA GLN A 29 -8.59 6.54 -1.29
C GLN A 29 -8.35 5.49 -2.40
N PRO A 30 -7.58 5.82 -3.45
CA PRO A 30 -7.17 4.86 -4.47
C PRO A 30 -6.38 3.70 -3.86
N GLN A 31 -6.65 2.47 -4.30
CA GLN A 31 -5.84 1.33 -3.88
C GLN A 31 -4.48 1.35 -4.59
N VAL A 32 -3.39 1.20 -3.82
CA VAL A 32 -1.97 1.20 -4.29
C VAL A 32 -1.67 0.07 -5.31
N GLN A 33 -2.63 -0.84 -5.53
CA GLN A 33 -2.52 -2.00 -6.41
C GLN A 33 -2.21 -1.62 -7.88
N SER A 34 -2.77 -0.51 -8.39
CA SER A 34 -2.54 -0.06 -9.76
C SER A 34 -1.05 0.23 -10.05
N ASN A 35 -0.37 0.95 -9.16
CA ASN A 35 1.03 1.32 -9.36
C ASN A 35 1.97 0.10 -9.35
N LEU A 36 1.69 -0.90 -8.50
CA LEU A 36 2.44 -2.14 -8.48
C LEU A 36 2.20 -2.98 -9.74
N GLN A 37 0.96 -3.04 -10.21
CA GLN A 37 0.61 -3.71 -11.46
C GLN A 37 1.33 -3.06 -12.65
N LEU A 38 1.28 -1.73 -12.79
CA LEU A 38 1.98 -1.03 -13.87
C LEU A 38 3.50 -1.20 -13.81
N TYR A 39 4.09 -1.31 -12.60
CA TYR A 39 5.50 -1.67 -12.45
C TYR A 39 5.79 -3.09 -12.96
N GLN A 40 4.96 -4.07 -12.60
CA GLN A 40 5.09 -5.44 -13.11
C GLN A 40 4.92 -5.47 -14.64
N THR A 41 3.95 -4.74 -15.19
CA THR A 41 3.76 -4.58 -16.63
C THR A 41 4.99 -4.00 -17.31
N ASN A 42 5.62 -3.00 -16.70
CA ASN A 42 6.87 -2.44 -17.23
C ASN A 42 8.01 -3.48 -17.23
N LEU A 43 8.11 -4.32 -16.18
CA LEU A 43 9.06 -5.43 -16.17
C LEU A 43 8.75 -6.46 -17.26
N VAL A 44 7.48 -6.79 -17.51
CA VAL A 44 7.07 -7.68 -18.60
C VAL A 44 7.50 -7.13 -19.95
N LEU A 45 7.28 -5.83 -20.18
CA LEU A 45 7.74 -5.15 -21.40
C LEU A 45 9.28 -5.17 -21.52
N GLN A 46 10.02 -4.92 -20.44
CA GLN A 46 11.49 -5.02 -20.46
C GLN A 46 11.96 -6.44 -20.76
N ALA A 47 11.33 -7.45 -20.15
CA ALA A 47 11.67 -8.85 -20.37
C ALA A 47 11.33 -9.32 -21.80
N ALA A 48 10.31 -8.73 -22.43
CA ALA A 48 9.96 -9.00 -23.83
C ALA A 48 11.08 -8.63 -24.81
N GLU A 49 11.92 -7.64 -24.48
CA GLU A 49 13.04 -7.16 -25.30
C GLU A 49 14.28 -8.05 -25.26
N SER A 50 14.30 -9.10 -24.42
CA SER A 50 15.43 -10.04 -24.34
C SER A 50 15.59 -10.79 -25.67
N SER A 51 16.77 -10.73 -26.30
CA SER A 51 17.09 -11.57 -27.45
C SER A 51 17.52 -12.97 -26.98
N SER A 52 17.08 -14.02 -27.69
CA SER A 52 17.25 -15.44 -27.33
C SER A 52 18.64 -15.98 -27.66
N GLU A 53 19.66 -15.13 -27.79
CA GLU A 53 20.86 -15.51 -28.52
C GLU A 53 21.77 -16.51 -27.79
N ASN A 54 21.57 -16.85 -26.50
CA ASN A 54 22.49 -17.78 -25.82
C ASN A 54 21.99 -18.55 -24.58
N LEU A 55 20.69 -18.63 -24.26
CA LEU A 55 20.25 -19.29 -23.02
C LEU A 55 18.93 -20.07 -23.20
N SER A 56 19.04 -21.34 -23.63
CA SER A 56 17.89 -22.25 -23.84
C SER A 56 16.99 -22.45 -22.60
N GLU A 57 17.54 -22.31 -21.39
CA GLU A 57 16.74 -22.34 -20.14
C GLU A 57 15.95 -21.05 -19.90
N PHE A 58 16.45 -19.90 -20.37
CA PHE A 58 15.79 -18.62 -20.19
C PHE A 58 14.61 -18.45 -21.16
N ASP A 59 14.64 -19.06 -22.34
CA ASP A 59 13.55 -18.97 -23.32
C ASP A 59 12.29 -19.71 -22.85
N GLN A 60 12.43 -20.86 -22.18
CA GLN A 60 11.28 -21.59 -21.61
C GLN A 60 10.62 -20.81 -20.46
N ILE A 61 11.42 -20.19 -19.60
CA ILE A 61 10.92 -19.33 -18.51
C ILE A 61 10.26 -18.09 -19.10
N ARG A 62 10.85 -17.50 -20.15
CA ARG A 62 10.33 -16.33 -20.85
C ARG A 62 8.92 -16.57 -21.40
N GLU A 63 8.69 -17.66 -22.13
CA GLU A 63 7.35 -17.97 -22.67
C GLU A 63 6.31 -18.21 -21.55
N SER A 64 6.71 -18.90 -20.49
CA SER A 64 5.81 -19.16 -19.34
C SER A 64 5.48 -17.91 -18.53
N VAL A 65 6.39 -16.93 -18.45
CA VAL A 65 6.23 -15.72 -17.63
C VAL A 65 5.61 -14.56 -18.42
N LEU A 66 5.92 -14.41 -19.71
CA LEU A 66 5.42 -13.30 -20.53
C LEU A 66 4.01 -13.51 -21.09
N GLY A 67 3.56 -14.77 -21.24
CA GLY A 67 2.30 -15.08 -21.89
C GLY A 67 2.31 -14.86 -23.41
N LYS A 68 1.15 -15.01 -24.05
CA LYS A 68 1.05 -15.13 -25.52
C LYS A 68 1.16 -13.82 -26.31
N ASN A 69 1.07 -12.64 -25.68
CA ASN A 69 1.28 -11.32 -26.31
C ASN A 69 1.58 -10.25 -25.23
N PRO A 70 2.85 -9.93 -24.92
CA PRO A 70 3.19 -9.06 -23.81
C PRO A 70 2.76 -7.59 -24.02
N TYR A 71 2.82 -7.08 -25.26
CA TYR A 71 2.47 -5.68 -25.57
C TYR A 71 0.95 -5.43 -25.50
N GLU A 72 0.14 -6.32 -26.06
CA GLU A 72 -1.34 -6.25 -26.01
C GLU A 72 -1.84 -6.37 -24.55
N ALA A 73 -1.28 -7.33 -23.79
CA ALA A 73 -1.60 -7.49 -22.38
C ALA A 73 -1.16 -6.29 -21.54
N ALA A 74 -0.04 -5.66 -21.89
CA ALA A 74 0.41 -4.42 -21.25
C ALA A 74 -0.53 -3.27 -21.56
N LEU A 75 -0.89 -3.06 -22.84
CA LEU A 75 -1.82 -2.01 -23.25
C LEU A 75 -3.14 -2.10 -22.47
N LYS A 76 -3.72 -3.30 -22.39
CA LYS A 76 -4.94 -3.54 -21.61
C LYS A 76 -4.78 -3.16 -20.14
N GLN A 77 -3.67 -3.55 -19.50
CA GLN A 77 -3.41 -3.18 -18.10
C GLN A 77 -3.26 -1.68 -17.88
N TYR A 78 -2.62 -0.96 -18.81
CA TYR A 78 -2.55 0.50 -18.76
C TYR A 78 -3.92 1.16 -18.98
N GLN A 79 -4.75 0.63 -19.88
CA GLN A 79 -6.13 1.10 -20.09
C GLN A 79 -7.01 0.88 -18.86
N ASP A 80 -6.95 -0.30 -18.24
CA ASP A 80 -7.67 -0.62 -17.00
C ASP A 80 -7.23 0.32 -15.86
N ALA A 81 -5.92 0.56 -15.73
CA ALA A 81 -5.37 1.49 -14.75
C ALA A 81 -5.84 2.93 -14.99
N ARG A 82 -5.93 3.38 -16.26
CA ARG A 82 -6.46 4.70 -16.61
C ARG A 82 -7.92 4.83 -16.19
N GLN A 83 -8.75 3.83 -16.52
CA GLN A 83 -10.18 3.83 -16.17
C GLN A 83 -10.41 3.87 -14.66
N ILE A 84 -9.62 3.12 -13.88
CA ILE A 84 -9.67 3.17 -12.41
C ILE A 84 -9.31 4.57 -11.91
N SER A 85 -8.28 5.18 -12.49
CA SER A 85 -7.78 6.50 -12.11
C SER A 85 -8.79 7.61 -12.45
N GLU A 86 -9.42 7.56 -13.62
CA GLU A 86 -10.49 8.48 -14.04
C GLU A 86 -11.73 8.38 -13.13
N LYS A 87 -12.13 7.16 -12.73
CA LYS A 87 -13.22 6.97 -11.76
C LYS A 87 -12.89 7.63 -10.41
N ASN A 88 -11.64 7.57 -9.97
CA ASN A 88 -11.19 8.21 -8.73
C ASN A 88 -11.18 9.74 -8.87
N LEU A 89 -10.66 10.28 -9.98
CA LEU A 89 -10.68 11.71 -10.26
C LEU A 89 -12.09 12.27 -10.22
N ASN A 90 -13.04 11.65 -10.93
CA ASN A 90 -14.45 12.07 -10.95
C ASN A 90 -15.05 12.15 -9.54
N ARG A 91 -14.67 11.24 -8.63
CA ARG A 91 -15.13 11.27 -7.24
C ARG A 91 -14.49 12.41 -6.45
N LEU A 92 -13.20 12.68 -6.64
CA LEU A 92 -12.52 13.80 -5.99
C LEU A 92 -13.13 15.13 -6.44
N GLU A 93 -13.38 15.28 -7.73
CA GLU A 93 -14.05 16.46 -8.29
C GLU A 93 -15.48 16.63 -7.77
N ASN A 94 -16.25 15.54 -7.69
CA ASN A 94 -17.59 15.59 -7.09
C ASN A 94 -17.54 15.97 -5.60
N SER A 95 -16.52 15.49 -4.88
CA SER A 95 -16.30 15.88 -3.48
C SER A 95 -16.00 17.38 -3.36
N LEU A 96 -15.20 17.93 -4.27
CA LEU A 96 -14.89 19.36 -4.34
C LEU A 96 -16.13 20.20 -4.68
N LYS A 97 -16.98 19.71 -5.60
CA LYS A 97 -18.26 20.37 -5.94
C LYS A 97 -19.18 20.48 -4.71
N LEU A 98 -19.24 19.45 -3.87
CA LEU A 98 -20.03 19.48 -2.63
C LEU A 98 -19.53 20.53 -1.62
N PHE A 99 -18.22 20.80 -1.58
CA PHE A 99 -17.67 21.88 -0.76
C PHE A 99 -17.98 23.28 -1.30
N ASN A 100 -18.22 23.40 -2.61
CA ASN A 100 -18.43 24.67 -3.30
C ASN A 100 -19.91 25.01 -3.53
N GLU A 101 -20.85 24.15 -3.12
CA GLU A 101 -22.27 24.50 -3.15
C GLU A 101 -22.58 25.64 -2.15
N PRO A 102 -23.33 26.68 -2.57
CA PRO A 102 -23.74 27.72 -1.65
C PRO A 102 -24.64 27.11 -0.55
N LYS A 103 -24.14 27.11 0.69
CA LYS A 103 -24.95 26.80 1.88
C LYS A 103 -26.05 27.86 1.95
N ASN A 104 -27.27 27.51 1.54
CA ASN A 104 -28.44 28.37 1.69
C ASN A 104 -28.56 28.81 3.15
N GLU A 105 -28.71 30.12 3.31
CA GLU A 105 -28.71 30.86 4.57
C GLU A 105 -29.65 30.24 5.60
N LEU A 106 -29.08 29.74 6.71
CA LEU A 106 -29.81 29.60 7.95
C LEU A 106 -29.13 30.44 9.03
N ASN A 107 -29.66 31.66 9.17
CA ASN A 107 -29.62 32.56 10.32
C ASN A 107 -28.25 32.91 10.93
N GLN A 108 -27.78 34.10 10.54
CA GLN A 108 -26.75 34.88 11.21
C GLN A 108 -27.20 35.32 12.62
N ALA A 109 -27.01 34.48 13.63
CA ALA A 109 -26.91 34.89 15.03
C ALA A 109 -26.37 33.70 15.82
N ASP A 110 -25.03 33.58 15.92
CA ASP A 110 -24.28 32.94 17.03
C ASP A 110 -22.81 32.60 16.65
N SER A 111 -22.15 33.38 15.78
CA SER A 111 -20.78 33.08 15.32
C SER A 111 -19.63 33.43 16.29
N ASN A 112 -19.88 33.67 17.58
CA ASN A 112 -18.82 34.09 18.52
C ASN A 112 -18.42 33.07 19.60
N LYS A 113 -18.69 31.76 19.40
CA LYS A 113 -18.22 30.76 20.37
C LYS A 113 -17.99 29.36 19.81
N ILE A 114 -17.24 29.25 18.70
CA ILE A 114 -16.64 27.97 18.28
C ILE A 114 -15.17 28.24 17.99
N LEU A 115 -14.28 27.54 18.69
CA LEU A 115 -12.84 27.57 18.43
C LEU A 115 -12.54 27.17 16.97
N PRO A 116 -11.60 27.86 16.28
CA PRO A 116 -11.23 27.53 14.92
C PRO A 116 -10.32 26.30 14.94
N ILE A 117 -10.86 25.09 14.80
CA ILE A 117 -10.05 23.87 14.75
C ILE A 117 -9.99 23.25 13.34
N PHE A 118 -10.83 23.67 12.39
CA PHE A 118 -10.72 23.21 11.00
C PHE A 118 -11.00 24.38 10.04
N SER A 119 -9.94 24.95 9.47
CA SER A 119 -10.08 25.91 8.36
C SER A 119 -10.56 25.18 7.11
N GLU A 120 -11.81 25.40 6.69
CA GLU A 120 -12.40 24.88 5.44
C GLU A 120 -11.45 25.12 4.23
N ASN A 121 -10.77 26.28 4.19
CA ASN A 121 -9.82 26.65 3.14
C ASN A 121 -8.61 25.68 3.03
N ASN A 122 -8.17 25.07 4.13
CA ASN A 122 -7.02 24.16 4.11
C ASN A 122 -7.38 22.78 3.57
N GLU A 123 -8.64 22.36 3.70
CA GLU A 123 -9.15 21.09 3.19
C GLU A 123 -9.41 21.17 1.68
N GLN A 124 -10.03 22.28 1.23
CA GLN A 124 -10.24 22.56 -0.20
C GLN A 124 -8.92 22.61 -0.98
N ASN A 125 -7.93 23.37 -0.49
CA ASN A 125 -6.61 23.44 -1.12
C ASN A 125 -5.91 22.07 -1.19
N LYS A 126 -6.05 21.23 -0.17
CA LYS A 126 -5.49 19.86 -0.19
C LYS A 126 -6.20 18.99 -1.22
N LEU A 127 -7.52 19.10 -1.34
CA LEU A 127 -8.31 18.35 -2.30
C LEU A 127 -7.96 18.75 -3.74
N GLU A 128 -7.77 20.05 -4.01
CA GLU A 128 -7.29 20.54 -5.30
C GLU A 128 -5.90 20.01 -5.67
N ILE A 129 -4.97 19.99 -4.70
CA ILE A 129 -3.63 19.41 -4.90
C ILE A 129 -3.75 17.92 -5.25
N GLU A 130 -4.61 17.17 -4.56
CA GLU A 130 -4.81 15.74 -4.83
C GLU A 130 -5.45 15.50 -6.19
N ILE A 131 -6.42 16.33 -6.60
CA ILE A 131 -7.04 16.30 -7.94
C ILE A 131 -5.98 16.53 -9.01
N ASN A 132 -5.16 17.58 -8.86
CA ASN A 132 -4.11 17.90 -9.82
C ASN A 132 -3.08 16.77 -9.93
N LYS A 133 -2.69 16.18 -8.78
CA LYS A 133 -1.78 15.03 -8.76
C LYS A 133 -2.40 13.80 -9.42
N GLN A 134 -3.68 13.53 -9.17
CA GLN A 134 -4.39 12.41 -9.77
C GLN A 134 -4.52 12.59 -11.29
N GLN A 135 -4.76 13.82 -11.77
CA GLN A 135 -4.77 14.15 -13.19
C GLN A 135 -3.38 13.94 -13.81
N GLU A 136 -2.30 14.38 -13.15
CA GLU A 136 -0.94 14.17 -13.65
C GLU A 136 -0.59 12.69 -13.81
N GLU A 137 -1.04 11.83 -12.88
CA GLU A 137 -0.86 10.38 -12.99
C GLU A 137 -1.69 9.78 -14.14
N ILE A 138 -2.93 10.24 -14.35
CA ILE A 138 -3.74 9.84 -15.51
C ILE A 138 -3.00 10.23 -16.80
N ASP A 139 -2.49 11.45 -16.89
CA ASP A 139 -1.76 11.95 -18.05
C ASP A 139 -0.50 11.11 -18.35
N LYS A 140 0.24 10.68 -17.31
CA LYS A 140 1.39 9.76 -17.46
C LYS A 140 0.97 8.39 -17.96
N ILE A 141 -0.14 7.85 -17.46
CA ILE A 141 -0.70 6.57 -17.93
C ILE A 141 -1.12 6.70 -19.39
N THR A 142 -1.80 7.78 -19.75
CA THR A 142 -2.23 8.09 -21.12
C THR A 142 -1.05 8.24 -22.08
N LEU A 143 0.02 8.91 -21.66
CA LEU A 143 1.27 8.99 -22.43
C LEU A 143 1.80 7.58 -22.73
N ASN A 144 1.90 6.72 -21.72
CA ASN A 144 2.38 5.35 -21.84
C ASN A 144 1.48 4.47 -22.74
N ILE A 145 0.16 4.68 -22.71
CA ILE A 145 -0.79 4.06 -23.65
C ILE A 145 -0.43 4.47 -25.07
N GLY A 146 -0.28 5.76 -25.34
CA GLY A 146 0.14 6.26 -26.67
C GLY A 146 1.44 5.57 -27.15
N VAL A 147 2.45 5.47 -26.27
CA VAL A 147 3.69 4.75 -26.61
C VAL A 147 3.44 3.29 -27.01
N LEU A 148 2.58 2.58 -26.26
CA LEU A 148 2.26 1.17 -26.52
C LEU A 148 1.47 0.98 -27.81
N GLU A 149 0.63 1.95 -28.19
CA GLU A 149 -0.06 1.94 -29.49
C GLU A 149 0.95 2.06 -30.64
N VAL A 150 1.92 2.98 -30.56
CA VAL A 150 3.00 3.08 -31.56
C VAL A 150 3.77 1.76 -31.66
N ALA A 151 4.11 1.14 -30.53
CA ALA A 151 4.85 -0.11 -30.50
C ALA A 151 4.09 -1.30 -31.11
N GLN A 152 2.76 -1.23 -31.15
CA GLN A 152 1.91 -2.22 -31.81
C GLN A 152 1.61 -1.88 -33.27
N GLY A 153 2.08 -0.73 -33.78
CA GLY A 153 1.85 -0.26 -35.15
C GLY A 153 0.65 0.67 -35.30
N ASN A 154 -0.12 0.92 -34.24
CA ASN A 154 -1.31 1.78 -34.19
C ASN A 154 -0.90 3.27 -34.06
N THR A 155 -0.20 3.78 -35.08
CA THR A 155 0.38 5.13 -35.03
C THR A 155 -0.68 6.22 -35.06
N ILE A 156 -1.80 6.01 -35.75
CA ILE A 156 -2.88 6.99 -35.86
C ILE A 156 -3.55 7.18 -34.50
N GLU A 157 -3.94 6.08 -33.86
CA GLU A 157 -4.53 6.09 -32.53
C GLU A 157 -3.58 6.73 -31.51
N SER A 158 -2.28 6.41 -31.59
CA SER A 158 -1.30 7.06 -30.72
C SER A 158 -1.24 8.57 -30.94
N LEU A 159 -1.22 9.06 -32.18
CA LEU A 159 -1.09 10.49 -32.46
C LEU A 159 -2.31 11.26 -31.95
N GLU A 160 -3.51 10.68 -32.06
CA GLU A 160 -4.73 11.25 -31.48
C GLU A 160 -4.59 11.41 -29.96
N ILE A 161 -4.20 10.34 -29.26
CA ILE A 161 -3.97 10.35 -27.81
C ILE A 161 -2.93 11.41 -27.40
N LEU A 162 -1.81 11.49 -28.11
CA LEU A 162 -0.72 12.41 -27.78
C LEU A 162 -1.10 13.86 -28.06
N ASN A 163 -1.86 14.13 -29.12
CA ASN A 163 -2.33 15.47 -29.45
C ASN A 163 -3.35 15.96 -28.42
N GLU A 164 -4.26 15.08 -27.98
CA GLU A 164 -5.18 15.38 -26.88
C GLU A 164 -4.42 15.68 -25.59
N LEU A 165 -3.40 14.89 -25.26
CA LEU A 165 -2.57 15.09 -24.06
C LEU A 165 -1.83 16.42 -24.08
N GLN A 166 -1.32 16.84 -25.25
CA GLN A 166 -0.67 18.15 -25.41
C GLN A 166 -1.64 19.32 -25.17
N ALA A 167 -2.88 19.18 -25.63
CA ALA A 167 -3.92 20.20 -25.46
C ALA A 167 -4.42 20.27 -24.01
N SER A 168 -4.70 19.12 -23.40
CA SER A 168 -5.45 19.00 -22.13
C SER A 168 -4.58 18.96 -20.87
N SER A 169 -3.36 18.42 -20.94
CA SER A 169 -2.53 18.25 -19.73
C SER A 169 -2.21 19.58 -19.07
N PHE A 170 -2.12 19.62 -17.74
CA PHE A 170 -1.66 20.83 -17.02
C PHE A 170 -0.14 20.85 -16.83
N SER A 171 0.53 19.70 -16.98
CA SER A 171 1.97 19.57 -16.74
C SER A 171 2.79 20.02 -17.95
N PRO A 172 3.66 21.04 -17.81
CA PRO A 172 4.52 21.48 -18.92
C PRO A 172 5.51 20.40 -19.37
N SER A 173 5.94 19.51 -18.48
CA SER A 173 6.88 18.45 -18.83
C SER A 173 6.20 17.36 -19.67
N LEU A 174 4.96 16.99 -19.30
CA LEU A 174 4.15 16.02 -20.03
C LEU A 174 3.82 16.51 -21.45
N LYS A 175 3.48 17.80 -21.61
CA LYS A 175 3.32 18.40 -22.95
C LYS A 175 4.58 18.29 -23.79
N LYS A 176 5.75 18.58 -23.22
CA LYS A 176 7.02 18.52 -23.93
C LYS A 176 7.36 17.11 -24.38
N ILE A 177 7.20 16.10 -23.51
CA ILE A 177 7.47 14.72 -23.88
C ILE A 177 6.42 14.19 -24.87
N ALA A 178 5.14 14.54 -24.72
CA ALA A 178 4.10 14.16 -25.68
C ALA A 178 4.41 14.72 -27.08
N ASN A 179 4.79 16.00 -27.17
CA ASN A 179 5.22 16.61 -28.43
C ASN A 179 6.46 15.92 -29.00
N THR A 180 7.47 15.66 -28.16
CA THR A 180 8.69 14.94 -28.58
C THR A 180 8.37 13.55 -29.13
N ILE A 181 7.44 12.84 -28.50
CA ILE A 181 7.02 11.51 -28.93
C ILE A 181 6.21 11.58 -30.24
N SER A 182 5.31 12.56 -30.41
CA SER A 182 4.58 12.76 -31.66
C SER A 182 5.54 12.96 -32.84
N HIS A 183 6.51 13.87 -32.70
CA HIS A 183 7.55 14.12 -33.71
C HIS A 183 8.41 12.91 -34.03
N LEU A 184 8.65 12.02 -33.06
CA LEU A 184 9.38 10.76 -33.29
C LEU A 184 8.50 9.63 -33.82
N SER A 185 7.18 9.82 -33.81
CA SER A 185 6.20 8.82 -34.24
C SER A 185 5.71 9.08 -35.65
N ASP A 186 5.63 10.35 -36.06
CA ASP A 186 5.41 10.75 -37.45
C ASP A 186 6.75 10.90 -38.19
N ASN A 187 6.98 10.05 -39.20
CA ASN A 187 8.20 10.08 -40.01
C ASN A 187 8.35 11.36 -40.86
N ASN A 188 7.30 12.19 -40.95
CA ASN A 188 7.31 13.44 -41.72
C ASN A 188 7.72 14.66 -40.89
N GLU A 189 7.79 14.55 -39.57
CA GLU A 189 8.11 15.66 -38.70
C GLU A 189 9.61 15.77 -38.40
N PRO A 190 10.16 16.99 -38.30
CA PRO A 190 11.56 17.18 -37.96
C PRO A 190 11.83 16.79 -36.50
N ILE A 191 12.94 16.10 -36.27
CA ILE A 191 13.38 15.69 -34.93
C ILE A 191 13.79 16.92 -34.11
N LEU A 192 13.29 17.02 -32.88
CA LEU A 192 13.65 18.10 -31.96
C LEU A 192 15.06 17.88 -31.38
N VAL A 193 15.87 18.95 -31.30
CA VAL A 193 17.27 18.88 -30.83
C VAL A 193 17.38 18.37 -29.39
N GLU A 194 16.41 18.70 -28.53
CA GLU A 194 16.40 18.30 -27.12
C GLU A 194 15.77 16.92 -26.86
N SER A 195 15.36 16.18 -27.91
CA SER A 195 14.59 14.93 -27.78
C SER A 195 15.25 13.93 -26.84
N GLU A 196 16.56 13.70 -26.98
CA GLU A 196 17.30 12.75 -26.15
C GLU A 196 17.26 13.12 -24.66
N LYS A 197 17.40 14.42 -24.35
CA LYS A 197 17.40 14.93 -22.98
C LYS A 197 16.01 14.77 -22.36
N ILE A 198 14.96 15.16 -23.09
CA ILE A 198 13.57 15.06 -22.64
C ILE A 198 13.20 13.60 -22.38
N ILE A 199 13.52 12.67 -23.30
CA ILE A 199 13.27 11.24 -23.13
C ILE A 199 13.98 10.68 -21.89
N LYS A 200 15.25 11.06 -21.66
CA LYS A 200 16.02 10.56 -20.50
C LYS A 200 15.49 11.08 -19.16
N GLN A 201 14.86 12.26 -19.14
CA GLN A 201 14.33 12.91 -17.94
C GLN A 201 12.91 12.43 -17.61
N GLU A 202 12.04 12.33 -18.61
CA GLU A 202 10.60 12.10 -18.41
C GLU A 202 10.22 10.62 -18.49
N LEU A 203 10.86 9.82 -19.33
CA LEU A 203 10.53 8.39 -19.50
C LEU A 203 11.37 7.48 -18.60
N LYS A 204 10.76 6.38 -18.16
CA LYS A 204 11.39 5.36 -17.31
C LYS A 204 11.18 3.95 -17.86
N GLY A 205 12.10 3.06 -17.49
CA GLY A 205 12.00 1.64 -17.84
C GLY A 205 11.91 1.40 -19.34
N TRP A 206 11.03 0.48 -19.76
CA TRP A 206 10.88 0.09 -21.16
C TRP A 206 10.61 1.28 -22.10
N PHE A 207 9.69 2.20 -21.75
CA PHE A 207 9.33 3.36 -22.57
C PHE A 207 10.52 4.24 -22.96
N ARG A 208 11.46 4.41 -22.03
CA ARG A 208 12.70 5.17 -22.28
C ARG A 208 13.59 4.47 -23.28
N TYR A 209 13.81 3.16 -23.12
CA TYR A 209 14.63 2.38 -24.03
C TYR A 209 14.00 2.33 -25.43
N TYR A 210 12.68 2.16 -25.51
CA TYR A 210 11.93 2.15 -26.75
C TYR A 210 12.15 3.43 -27.58
N TYR A 211 11.93 4.62 -26.99
CA TYR A 211 12.11 5.87 -27.73
C TYR A 211 13.56 6.28 -27.95
N LEU A 212 14.49 5.94 -27.05
CA LEU A 212 15.92 6.17 -27.33
C LEU A 212 16.40 5.30 -28.49
N ASN A 213 15.92 4.05 -28.58
CA ASN A 213 16.23 3.17 -29.69
C ASN A 213 15.68 3.76 -31.00
N LYS A 214 14.40 4.15 -31.02
CA LYS A 214 13.78 4.80 -32.19
C LYS A 214 14.51 6.10 -32.58
N LEU A 215 14.84 6.97 -31.62
CA LEU A 215 15.58 8.20 -31.86
C LEU A 215 16.96 7.93 -32.49
N TYR A 216 17.74 7.00 -31.92
CA TYR A 216 19.08 6.69 -32.42
C TYR A 216 19.04 5.98 -33.78
N GLN A 217 17.98 5.22 -34.09
CA GLN A 217 17.75 4.66 -35.42
C GLN A 217 17.53 5.78 -36.45
N ILE A 218 16.63 6.73 -36.17
CA ILE A 218 16.33 7.83 -37.09
C ILE A 218 17.55 8.75 -37.26
N GLN A 219 18.33 8.96 -36.20
CA GLN A 219 19.58 9.75 -36.24
C GLN A 219 20.79 8.98 -36.78
N GLU A 220 20.64 7.71 -37.15
CA GLU A 220 21.72 6.82 -37.64
C GLU A 220 22.93 6.72 -36.68
N ARG A 221 22.70 6.84 -35.37
CA ARG A 221 23.74 6.81 -34.32
C ARG A 221 24.09 5.38 -33.89
N GLN A 222 24.79 4.66 -34.76
CA GLN A 222 25.09 3.22 -34.59
C GLN A 222 25.82 2.90 -33.27
N ASP A 223 26.84 3.68 -32.89
CA ASP A 223 27.61 3.43 -31.66
C ASP A 223 26.77 3.55 -30.39
N ASP A 224 25.86 4.53 -30.36
CA ASP A 224 24.97 4.74 -29.21
C ASP A 224 23.84 3.72 -29.19
N LEU A 225 23.36 3.30 -30.37
CA LEU A 225 22.37 2.24 -30.51
C LEU A 225 22.92 0.90 -29.99
N ILE A 226 24.15 0.52 -30.34
CA ILE A 226 24.79 -0.71 -29.83
C ILE A 226 24.95 -0.66 -28.31
N LYS A 227 25.39 0.48 -27.76
CA LYS A 227 25.50 0.67 -26.30
C LYS A 227 24.14 0.57 -25.61
N LEU A 228 23.11 1.18 -26.20
CA LEU A 228 21.75 1.17 -25.66
C LEU A 228 21.18 -0.25 -25.67
N GLN A 229 21.29 -0.97 -26.79
CA GLN A 229 20.81 -2.35 -26.91
C GLN A 229 21.51 -3.27 -25.91
N LYS A 230 22.83 -3.14 -25.73
CA LYS A 230 23.56 -3.90 -24.72
C LYS A 230 23.05 -3.61 -23.29
N SER A 231 22.78 -2.35 -22.98
CA SER A 231 22.19 -1.95 -21.70
C SER A 231 20.77 -2.53 -21.53
N GLN A 232 19.95 -2.48 -22.58
CA GLN A 232 18.59 -3.01 -22.61
C GLN A 232 18.56 -4.52 -22.39
N GLN A 233 19.50 -5.28 -22.96
CA GLN A 233 19.61 -6.73 -22.75
C GLN A 233 19.92 -7.10 -21.29
N GLU A 234 20.82 -6.37 -20.64
CA GLU A 234 21.12 -6.62 -19.21
C GLU A 234 19.92 -6.28 -18.31
N VAL A 235 19.20 -5.21 -18.63
CA VAL A 235 17.96 -4.85 -17.92
C VAL A 235 16.86 -5.88 -18.16
N ALA A 236 16.70 -6.39 -19.39
CA ALA A 236 15.73 -7.42 -19.73
C ALA A 236 15.96 -8.72 -18.94
N LYS A 237 17.23 -9.17 -18.84
CA LYS A 237 17.59 -10.33 -18.00
C LYS A 237 17.24 -10.12 -16.53
N GLN A 238 17.54 -8.95 -15.98
CA GLN A 238 17.17 -8.62 -14.61
C GLN A 238 15.64 -8.57 -14.43
N ALA A 239 14.91 -8.09 -15.42
CA ALA A 239 13.45 -8.06 -15.40
C ALA A 239 12.86 -9.47 -15.35
N ILE A 240 13.39 -10.42 -16.14
CA ILE A 240 12.99 -11.84 -16.09
C ILE A 240 13.22 -12.42 -14.69
N ILE A 241 14.40 -12.20 -14.11
CA ILE A 241 14.71 -12.68 -12.74
C ILE A 241 13.73 -12.09 -11.73
N LYS A 242 13.49 -10.78 -11.79
CA LYS A 242 12.54 -10.09 -10.90
C LYS A 242 11.12 -10.65 -11.06
N LEU A 243 10.63 -10.80 -12.30
CA LEU A 243 9.31 -11.36 -12.57
C LEU A 243 9.19 -12.80 -12.07
N THR A 244 10.24 -13.61 -12.27
CA THR A 244 10.27 -15.00 -11.79
C THR A 244 10.14 -15.03 -10.26
N VAL A 245 10.89 -14.18 -9.55
CA VAL A 245 10.82 -14.08 -8.08
C VAL A 245 9.46 -13.57 -7.61
N ILE A 246 8.93 -12.52 -8.25
CA ILE A 246 7.62 -11.91 -7.95
C ILE A 246 6.48 -12.91 -8.16
N ALA A 247 6.57 -13.78 -9.18
CA ALA A 247 5.57 -14.79 -9.46
C ALA A 247 5.71 -16.04 -8.57
N MET A 248 6.94 -16.57 -8.43
CA MET A 248 7.17 -17.86 -7.76
C MET A 248 6.98 -17.81 -6.25
N ILE A 249 7.44 -16.76 -5.57
CA ILE A 249 7.35 -16.70 -4.10
C ILE A 249 5.88 -16.75 -3.64
N PRO A 250 4.96 -15.92 -4.16
CA PRO A 250 3.56 -15.99 -3.80
C PRO A 250 2.87 -17.27 -4.30
N ALA A 251 3.19 -17.76 -5.50
CA ALA A 251 2.56 -18.95 -6.05
C ALA A 251 2.90 -20.22 -5.25
N VAL A 252 4.19 -20.50 -5.08
CA VAL A 252 4.66 -21.66 -4.31
C VAL A 252 4.28 -21.49 -2.84
N GLY A 253 4.48 -20.29 -2.28
CA GLY A 253 4.13 -20.01 -0.90
C GLY A 253 2.63 -20.16 -0.63
N GLY A 254 1.80 -19.72 -1.57
CA GLY A 254 0.35 -19.85 -1.52
C GLY A 254 -0.11 -21.31 -1.59
N LEU A 255 0.48 -22.11 -2.47
CA LEU A 255 0.21 -23.56 -2.55
C LEU A 255 0.57 -24.28 -1.25
N ILE A 256 1.73 -23.98 -0.69
CA ILE A 256 2.15 -24.53 0.62
C ILE A 256 1.17 -24.07 1.70
N GLY A 257 0.76 -22.79 1.69
CA GLY A 257 -0.25 -22.24 2.58
C GLY A 257 -1.58 -22.99 2.54
N VAL A 258 -2.10 -23.25 1.33
CA VAL A 258 -3.32 -24.04 1.13
C VAL A 258 -3.15 -25.47 1.67
N ALA A 259 -2.00 -26.10 1.42
CA ALA A 259 -1.71 -27.43 1.95
C ALA A 259 -1.70 -27.44 3.50
N ILE A 260 -1.12 -26.42 4.13
CA ILE A 260 -1.14 -26.25 5.59
C ILE A 260 -2.57 -26.06 6.09
N ILE A 261 -3.38 -25.22 5.43
CA ILE A 261 -4.78 -25.00 5.81
C ILE A 261 -5.57 -26.31 5.73
N ILE A 262 -5.47 -27.05 4.62
CA ILE A 262 -6.14 -28.34 4.44
C ILE A 262 -5.70 -29.33 5.50
N PHE A 263 -4.39 -29.44 5.76
CA PHE A 263 -3.85 -30.30 6.81
C PHE A 263 -4.43 -29.96 8.18
N CYS A 264 -4.48 -28.68 8.54
CA CYS A 264 -5.06 -28.21 9.80
C CYS A 264 -6.57 -28.50 9.89
N LEU A 265 -7.33 -28.34 8.80
CA LEU A 265 -8.76 -28.64 8.75
C LEU A 265 -9.05 -30.15 8.87
N ILE A 266 -8.27 -30.99 8.19
CA ILE A 266 -8.35 -32.46 8.32
C ILE A 266 -8.01 -32.87 9.75
N GLN A 267 -6.94 -32.30 10.31
CA GLN A 267 -6.56 -32.58 11.69
C GLN A 267 -7.67 -32.14 12.67
N LEU A 268 -8.33 -31.00 12.43
CA LEU A 268 -9.45 -30.54 13.24
C LEU A 268 -10.63 -31.52 13.19
N GLY A 269 -10.96 -32.05 12.00
CA GLY A 269 -12.03 -33.03 11.84
C GLY A 269 -11.74 -34.39 12.50
N ILE A 270 -10.49 -34.86 12.46
CA ILE A 270 -10.10 -36.18 12.99
C ILE A 270 -9.76 -36.12 14.49
N LYS A 271 -8.92 -35.17 14.89
CA LYS A 271 -8.30 -35.11 16.22
C LYS A 271 -9.03 -34.20 17.21
N LYS A 272 -10.00 -33.39 16.73
CA LYS A 272 -10.83 -32.47 17.52
C LYS A 272 -10.00 -31.76 18.59
N GLU A 273 -10.14 -32.16 19.85
CA GLU A 273 -9.50 -31.55 21.04
C GLU A 273 -7.96 -31.55 21.03
N SER A 274 -7.32 -32.42 20.24
CA SER A 274 -5.85 -32.46 20.09
C SER A 274 -5.35 -31.89 18.75
N ALA A 275 -6.21 -31.18 18.02
CA ALA A 275 -5.84 -30.50 16.78
C ALA A 275 -4.95 -29.27 17.06
N ILE A 276 -4.06 -28.92 16.11
CA ILE A 276 -3.18 -27.73 16.21
C ILE A 276 -4.01 -26.44 16.30
N LEU A 277 -5.19 -26.42 15.67
CA LEU A 277 -6.11 -25.29 15.71
C LEU A 277 -6.91 -25.19 17.02
N VAL A 278 -6.97 -26.26 17.82
CA VAL A 278 -7.67 -26.20 19.11
C VAL A 278 -6.76 -25.53 20.13
N ILE A 279 -7.29 -24.47 20.74
CA ILE A 279 -6.66 -23.78 21.86
C ILE A 279 -6.82 -24.70 23.07
N ASP A 280 -5.73 -25.38 23.43
CA ASP A 280 -5.66 -26.24 24.61
C ASP A 280 -6.02 -25.43 25.87
N GLU A 281 -6.84 -26.01 26.74
CA GLU A 281 -7.29 -25.35 27.98
C GLU A 281 -6.13 -24.97 28.90
N ARG A 282 -4.97 -25.63 28.78
CA ARG A 282 -3.72 -25.25 29.45
C ARG A 282 -3.22 -23.85 29.09
N PHE A 283 -3.68 -23.28 27.98
CA PHE A 283 -3.33 -21.92 27.54
C PHE A 283 -4.43 -20.88 27.79
N LYS A 284 -5.56 -21.24 28.41
CA LYS A 284 -6.53 -20.24 28.90
C LYS A 284 -5.87 -19.48 30.05
N TRP A 285 -5.46 -18.24 29.80
CA TRP A 285 -4.95 -17.39 30.86
C TRP A 285 -6.09 -16.97 31.76
N GLU A 286 -6.02 -17.38 33.02
CA GLU A 286 -6.85 -16.80 34.07
C GLU A 286 -6.26 -15.45 34.46
N THR A 287 -6.86 -14.38 33.95
CA THR A 287 -6.43 -13.02 34.28
C THR A 287 -7.15 -12.51 35.54
N PRO A 288 -6.45 -11.90 36.50
CA PRO A 288 -7.03 -11.35 37.73
C PRO A 288 -7.78 -10.03 37.49
N TRP A 289 -7.87 -9.58 36.24
CA TRP A 289 -8.58 -8.38 35.83
C TRP A 289 -9.69 -8.72 34.82
N THR A 290 -10.67 -7.84 34.74
CA THR A 290 -11.77 -7.91 33.77
C THR A 290 -11.41 -7.16 32.48
N ILE A 291 -12.36 -7.13 31.54
CA ILE A 291 -12.31 -6.40 30.26
C ILE A 291 -11.89 -4.93 30.37
N GLU A 292 -12.09 -4.33 31.54
CA GLU A 292 -11.76 -2.93 31.80
C GLU A 292 -10.26 -2.65 31.56
N ILE A 293 -9.36 -3.58 31.91
CA ILE A 293 -7.92 -3.38 31.75
C ILE A 293 -7.50 -3.44 30.26
N PRO A 294 -7.85 -4.49 29.48
CA PRO A 294 -7.62 -4.48 28.04
C PRO A 294 -8.22 -3.26 27.33
N TRP A 295 -9.45 -2.85 27.67
CA TRP A 295 -10.09 -1.67 27.08
C TRP A 295 -9.34 -0.38 27.41
N GLN A 296 -8.89 -0.22 28.66
CA GLN A 296 -8.05 0.91 29.05
C GLN A 296 -6.74 0.95 28.26
N VAL A 297 -6.07 -0.18 28.08
CA VAL A 297 -4.82 -0.25 27.32
C VAL A 297 -5.06 0.07 25.84
N LEU A 298 -6.12 -0.44 25.24
CA LEU A 298 -6.50 -0.12 23.86
C LEU A 298 -6.77 1.37 23.69
N VAL A 299 -7.69 1.91 24.50
CA VAL A 299 -8.15 3.29 24.37
C VAL A 299 -7.07 4.27 24.75
N VAL A 300 -6.46 4.14 25.93
CA VAL A 300 -5.48 5.11 26.42
C VAL A 300 -4.13 4.91 25.75
N GLY A 301 -3.67 3.66 25.63
CA GLY A 301 -2.33 3.33 25.13
C GLY A 301 -2.18 3.44 23.63
N PHE A 302 -3.23 3.15 22.85
CA PHE A 302 -3.14 3.14 21.39
C PHE A 302 -4.00 4.22 20.73
N LEU A 303 -5.29 4.32 21.06
CA LEU A 303 -6.18 5.28 20.39
C LEU A 303 -5.89 6.72 20.82
N PHE A 304 -5.98 7.02 22.12
CA PHE A 304 -5.74 8.35 22.67
C PHE A 304 -4.28 8.77 22.47
N PHE A 305 -3.33 7.90 22.78
CA PHE A 305 -1.91 8.21 22.60
C PHE A 305 -1.58 8.46 21.12
N GLY A 306 -2.06 7.59 20.21
CA GLY A 306 -1.78 7.70 18.78
C GLY A 306 -2.47 8.88 18.10
N GLN A 307 -3.74 9.12 18.41
CA GLN A 307 -4.56 10.12 17.72
C GLN A 307 -4.46 11.52 18.32
N ILE A 308 -4.05 11.64 19.60
CA ILE A 308 -4.08 12.93 20.31
C ILE A 308 -2.69 13.29 20.82
N ILE A 309 -2.05 12.43 21.63
CA ILE A 309 -0.76 12.77 22.25
C ILE A 309 0.34 12.93 21.21
N ILE A 310 0.45 12.01 20.26
CA ILE A 310 1.47 12.07 19.21
C ILE A 310 1.35 13.33 18.33
N PRO A 311 0.18 13.66 17.74
CA PRO A 311 0.02 14.89 16.95
C PRO A 311 0.31 16.16 17.74
N ILE A 312 -0.08 16.21 19.02
CA ILE A 312 0.22 17.34 19.91
C ILE A 312 1.73 17.48 20.10
N LEU A 313 2.44 16.39 20.42
CA LEU A 313 3.90 16.40 20.57
C LEU A 313 4.61 16.82 19.27
N ALA A 314 4.12 16.33 18.12
CA ALA A 314 4.67 16.69 16.81
C ALA A 314 4.45 18.19 16.50
N SER A 315 3.28 18.74 16.85
CA SER A 315 2.95 20.16 16.71
C SER A 315 3.87 21.03 17.58
N PHE A 316 4.13 20.64 18.84
CA PHE A 316 5.06 21.34 19.72
C PHE A 316 6.50 21.38 19.17
N LEU A 317 6.95 20.32 18.50
CA LEU A 317 8.27 20.30 17.85
C LEU A 317 8.31 21.05 16.51
N SER A 318 7.20 21.64 16.04
CA SER A 318 7.10 22.36 14.76
C SER A 318 7.64 21.58 13.56
N LEU A 319 7.42 20.26 13.55
CA LEU A 319 7.94 19.38 12.49
C LEU A 319 7.14 19.54 11.20
N ASN A 320 7.67 20.29 10.24
CA ASN A 320 7.13 20.34 8.89
C ASN A 320 7.56 19.10 8.10
N LEU A 321 6.66 18.12 7.96
CA LEU A 321 6.89 16.92 7.14
C LEU A 321 7.19 17.25 5.68
N THR A 322 6.67 18.36 5.16
CA THR A 322 6.89 18.83 3.78
C THR A 322 8.30 19.33 3.52
N ALA A 323 9.07 19.69 4.55
CA ALA A 323 10.47 20.08 4.43
C ALA A 323 11.43 18.86 4.52
N LEU A 324 10.93 17.70 4.93
CA LEU A 324 11.72 16.48 5.06
C LEU A 324 11.72 15.74 3.72
N GLY A 325 12.90 15.49 3.16
CA GLY A 325 13.03 14.56 2.03
C GLY A 325 12.58 13.15 2.41
N LEU A 326 12.43 12.25 1.43
CA LEU A 326 11.89 10.89 1.58
C LEU A 326 12.40 10.13 2.82
N ARG A 327 13.71 10.20 3.09
CA ARG A 327 14.35 9.54 4.23
C ARG A 327 13.97 10.17 5.57
N GLY A 328 13.86 11.49 5.65
CA GLY A 328 13.44 12.19 6.86
C GLY A 328 11.99 11.85 7.23
N THR A 329 11.12 11.76 6.22
CA THR A 329 9.73 11.30 6.39
C THR A 329 9.67 9.87 6.91
N ALA A 330 10.49 8.97 6.37
CA ALA A 330 10.58 7.58 6.86
C ALA A 330 11.04 7.50 8.34
N PHE A 331 12.07 8.26 8.73
CA PHE A 331 12.51 8.31 10.14
C PHE A 331 11.46 8.91 11.07
N TYR A 332 10.74 9.94 10.63
CA TYR A 332 9.65 10.53 11.40
C TYR A 332 8.53 9.51 11.66
N ILE A 333 8.11 8.78 10.63
CA ILE A 333 7.11 7.72 10.75
C ILE A 333 7.59 6.64 11.72
N LEU A 334 8.84 6.19 11.59
CA LEU A 334 9.42 5.20 12.49
C LEU A 334 9.45 5.70 13.94
N GLY A 335 9.91 6.93 14.18
CA GLY A 335 9.92 7.53 15.51
C GLY A 335 8.53 7.61 16.12
N THR A 336 7.52 7.94 15.30
CA THR A 336 6.11 7.97 15.69
C THR A 336 5.61 6.58 16.11
N TYR A 337 5.95 5.52 15.36
CA TYR A 337 5.60 4.15 15.71
C TYR A 337 6.30 3.65 16.97
N VAL A 338 7.58 4.00 17.17
CA VAL A 338 8.32 3.68 18.39
C VAL A 338 7.67 4.38 19.58
N ALA A 339 7.35 5.67 19.46
CA ALA A 339 6.66 6.43 20.50
C ALA A 339 5.30 5.82 20.85
N LEU A 340 4.49 5.44 19.84
CA LEU A 340 3.21 4.77 20.05
C LEU A 340 3.38 3.42 20.78
N SER A 341 4.39 2.64 20.38
CA SER A 341 4.66 1.33 20.97
C SER A 341 5.11 1.45 22.43
N LEU A 342 6.04 2.37 22.71
CA LEU A 342 6.49 2.67 24.08
C LEU A 342 5.37 3.24 24.94
N GLY A 343 4.52 4.11 24.38
CA GLY A 343 3.32 4.63 25.05
C GLY A 343 2.35 3.51 25.41
N GLY A 344 2.02 2.64 24.45
CA GLY A 344 1.15 1.48 24.67
C GLY A 344 1.70 0.51 25.72
N ILE A 345 3.00 0.19 25.67
CA ILE A 345 3.69 -0.65 26.66
C ILE A 345 3.69 0.01 28.04
N GLY A 346 3.96 1.32 28.10
CA GLY A 346 3.95 2.09 29.35
C GLY A 346 2.56 2.09 30.00
N VAL A 347 1.50 2.30 29.21
CA VAL A 347 0.12 2.23 29.71
C VAL A 347 -0.20 0.82 30.20
N LEU A 348 0.15 -0.24 29.46
CA LEU A 348 -0.05 -1.60 29.96
C LEU A 348 0.67 -1.83 31.28
N TYR A 349 1.96 -1.49 31.35
CA TYR A 349 2.75 -1.69 32.57
C TYR A 349 2.08 -1.04 33.77
N LEU A 350 1.64 0.22 33.64
CA LEU A 350 0.92 0.94 34.69
C LEU A 350 -0.44 0.30 35.01
N SER A 351 -1.17 -0.18 34.00
CA SER A 351 -2.48 -0.83 34.16
C SER A 351 -2.40 -2.18 34.86
N ILE A 352 -1.32 -2.95 34.66
CA ILE A 352 -1.15 -4.28 35.27
C ILE A 352 -0.26 -4.27 36.52
N LYS A 353 0.36 -3.12 36.86
CA LYS A 353 1.30 -2.97 37.97
C LYS A 353 0.75 -3.48 39.31
N SER A 354 -0.54 -3.26 39.57
CA SER A 354 -1.21 -3.69 40.80
C SER A 354 -1.37 -5.21 40.94
N PHE A 355 -1.18 -5.95 39.84
CA PHE A 355 -1.36 -7.40 39.80
C PHE A 355 -0.02 -8.17 39.86
N PHE A 356 1.10 -7.48 40.07
CA PHE A 356 2.40 -8.13 40.23
C PHE A 356 2.47 -8.88 41.57
N PRO A 357 3.15 -10.05 41.63
CA PRO A 357 3.87 -10.70 40.53
C PRO A 357 2.93 -11.43 39.56
N LEU A 358 3.16 -11.25 38.26
CA LEU A 358 2.39 -11.94 37.22
C LEU A 358 2.86 -13.41 37.09
N PRO A 359 1.97 -14.34 36.67
CA PRO A 359 2.35 -15.71 36.38
C PRO A 359 3.55 -15.80 35.43
N LYS A 360 4.48 -16.73 35.73
CA LYS A 360 5.76 -16.86 35.02
C LYS A 360 5.62 -17.15 33.52
N ASP A 361 4.48 -17.71 33.11
CA ASP A 361 4.23 -18.09 31.72
C ASP A 361 3.70 -16.95 30.83
N TRP A 362 3.30 -15.81 31.41
CA TRP A 362 2.68 -14.70 30.66
C TRP A 362 3.66 -13.87 29.81
N PHE A 363 4.94 -13.84 30.17
CA PHE A 363 5.96 -13.10 29.43
C PHE A 363 7.22 -13.95 29.21
N ASN A 364 7.02 -15.22 28.88
CA ASN A 364 8.14 -16.14 28.66
C ASN A 364 8.75 -15.93 27.27
N PHE A 365 9.82 -15.14 27.22
CA PHE A 365 10.60 -14.89 26.01
C PHE A 365 11.68 -15.96 25.84
N SER A 366 11.59 -16.73 24.77
CA SER A 366 12.56 -17.78 24.44
C SER A 366 13.13 -17.57 23.04
N TRP A 367 14.38 -17.09 22.98
CA TRP A 367 15.13 -16.92 21.74
C TRP A 367 15.29 -18.22 20.94
N SER A 368 15.37 -19.36 21.65
CA SER A 368 15.55 -20.70 21.09
C SER A 368 14.25 -21.37 20.61
N SER A 369 13.10 -20.67 20.62
CA SER A 369 11.85 -21.26 20.15
C SER A 369 11.79 -21.31 18.62
N ASN A 370 10.90 -22.15 18.07
CA ASN A 370 10.65 -22.26 16.63
C ASN A 370 9.90 -21.04 16.05
N TRP A 371 10.16 -19.83 16.56
CA TRP A 371 9.43 -18.62 16.20
C TRP A 371 9.57 -18.30 14.70
N ILE A 372 10.74 -18.51 14.11
CA ILE A 372 10.94 -18.34 12.66
C ILE A 372 10.02 -19.29 11.89
N ILE A 373 9.98 -20.57 12.28
CA ILE A 373 9.22 -21.61 11.56
C ILE A 373 7.73 -21.28 11.52
N TRP A 374 7.10 -20.88 12.64
CA TRP A 374 5.70 -20.46 12.51
C TRP A 374 5.52 -19.05 11.98
N GLY A 375 6.57 -18.23 11.93
CA GLY A 375 6.48 -16.90 11.33
C GLY A 375 6.32 -17.08 9.83
N VAL A 376 7.19 -17.91 9.26
CA VAL A 376 7.11 -18.41 7.89
C VAL A 376 5.80 -19.18 7.67
N GLY A 377 5.45 -20.14 8.53
CA GLY A 377 4.21 -20.92 8.40
C GLY A 377 2.94 -20.06 8.41
N GLY A 378 2.86 -19.08 9.32
CA GLY A 378 1.76 -18.13 9.39
C GLY A 378 1.71 -17.21 8.18
N TYR A 379 2.86 -16.73 7.69
CA TYR A 379 2.94 -15.97 6.45
C TYR A 379 2.43 -16.78 5.25
N LEU A 380 2.88 -18.03 5.11
CA LEU A 380 2.45 -18.92 4.02
C LEU A 380 0.93 -19.17 4.06
N VAL A 381 0.35 -19.38 5.25
CA VAL A 381 -1.11 -19.51 5.43
C VAL A 381 -1.84 -18.20 5.13
N ALA A 382 -1.25 -17.05 5.46
CA ALA A 382 -1.85 -15.75 5.19
C ALA A 382 -1.92 -15.43 3.70
N LEU A 383 -0.94 -15.86 2.89
CA LEU A 383 -0.91 -15.59 1.43
C LEU A 383 -2.22 -15.94 0.70
N PRO A 384 -2.72 -17.20 0.72
CA PRO A 384 -3.95 -17.55 0.01
C PRO A 384 -5.18 -16.85 0.62
N LEU A 385 -5.20 -16.63 1.94
CA LEU A 385 -6.28 -15.92 2.62
C LEU A 385 -6.36 -14.46 2.16
N VAL A 386 -5.22 -13.76 2.10
CA VAL A 386 -5.13 -12.38 1.63
C VAL A 386 -5.57 -12.29 0.17
N VAL A 387 -5.20 -13.24 -0.69
CA VAL A 387 -5.66 -13.28 -2.09
C VAL A 387 -7.18 -13.44 -2.15
N ILE A 388 -7.76 -14.38 -1.40
CA ILE A 388 -9.22 -14.59 -1.35
C ILE A 388 -9.92 -13.33 -0.85
N ILE A 389 -9.44 -12.74 0.25
CA ILE A 389 -10.00 -11.52 0.82
C ILE A 389 -9.86 -10.35 -0.17
N SER A 390 -8.75 -10.26 -0.90
CA SER A 390 -8.55 -9.24 -1.93
C SER A 390 -9.54 -9.40 -3.09
N LEU A 391 -9.81 -10.63 -3.54
CA LEU A 391 -10.80 -10.90 -4.60
C LEU A 391 -12.22 -10.55 -4.13
N ILE A 392 -12.55 -10.89 -2.88
CA ILE A 392 -13.81 -10.49 -2.25
C ILE A 392 -13.89 -8.96 -2.16
N ASN A 393 -12.81 -8.30 -1.73
CA ASN A 393 -12.74 -6.85 -1.62
C ASN A 393 -12.91 -6.17 -2.97
N GLN A 394 -12.28 -6.70 -4.03
CA GLN A 394 -12.45 -6.20 -5.40
C GLN A 394 -13.89 -6.29 -5.87
N ASN A 395 -14.60 -7.39 -5.54
CA ASN A 395 -16.00 -7.58 -5.92
C ASN A 395 -16.98 -6.70 -5.11
N ILE A 396 -16.64 -6.35 -3.87
CA ILE A 396 -17.50 -5.53 -3.01
C ILE A 396 -17.24 -4.02 -3.20
N TRP A 397 -15.96 -3.64 -3.39
CA TRP A 397 -15.51 -2.25 -3.33
C TRP A 397 -14.89 -1.74 -4.64
N ASP A 398 -14.98 -2.48 -5.74
CA ASP A 398 -14.41 -2.11 -7.05
C ASP A 398 -12.93 -1.68 -6.97
N GLY A 399 -12.12 -2.38 -6.17
CA GLY A 399 -10.70 -2.06 -5.98
C GLY A 399 -10.45 -0.79 -5.15
N GLN A 400 -11.36 -0.45 -4.23
CA GLN A 400 -11.22 0.67 -3.30
C GLN A 400 -10.90 0.20 -1.88
N GLY A 401 -10.39 1.14 -1.07
CA GLY A 401 -10.11 0.95 0.34
C GLY A 401 -8.71 0.40 0.63
N GLY A 402 -8.08 0.91 1.70
CA GLY A 402 -6.87 0.33 2.26
C GLY A 402 -5.56 0.73 1.59
N SER A 403 -5.44 1.96 1.07
CA SER A 403 -4.13 2.49 0.70
C SER A 403 -3.26 2.57 1.98
N ASN A 404 -2.17 1.80 1.99
CA ASN A 404 -1.06 2.09 2.89
C ASN A 404 -0.10 3.00 2.14
N PRO A 405 -0.09 4.32 2.38
CA PRO A 405 0.81 5.25 1.70
C PRO A 405 2.28 4.87 1.91
N LEU A 406 2.62 4.11 2.95
CA LEU A 406 3.98 3.63 3.16
C LEU A 406 4.44 2.64 2.08
N LEU A 407 3.53 1.84 1.52
CA LEU A 407 3.85 0.91 0.45
C LEU A 407 4.08 1.65 -0.87
N SER A 408 3.27 2.66 -1.18
CA SER A 408 3.50 3.51 -2.36
C SER A 408 4.79 4.33 -2.20
N LEU A 409 5.04 4.96 -1.05
CA LEU A 409 6.29 5.68 -0.77
C LEU A 409 7.55 4.78 -0.85
N ALA A 410 7.47 3.53 -0.40
CA ALA A 410 8.58 2.58 -0.49
C ALA A 410 8.81 2.06 -1.93
N LEU A 411 7.74 1.85 -2.70
CA LEU A 411 7.81 1.36 -4.08
C LEU A 411 8.19 2.46 -5.08
N GLU A 412 7.65 3.67 -4.90
CA GLU A 412 7.87 4.83 -5.77
C GLU A 412 9.28 5.42 -5.58
N GLY A 413 9.80 5.39 -4.36
CA GLY A 413 11.16 5.85 -4.05
C GLY A 413 12.27 4.92 -4.53
N GLN A 414 11.97 3.64 -4.82
CA GLN A 414 12.98 2.59 -5.11
C GLN A 414 14.16 2.56 -4.11
N ASP A 415 13.99 3.12 -2.90
CA ASP A 415 15.06 3.24 -1.91
C ASP A 415 15.03 2.02 -1.00
N ILE A 416 16.04 1.15 -1.16
CA ILE A 416 16.19 -0.08 -0.39
C ILE A 416 16.25 0.17 1.11
N VAL A 417 16.67 1.37 1.53
CA VAL A 417 16.68 1.77 2.93
C VAL A 417 15.25 1.93 3.43
N VAL A 418 14.38 2.64 2.71
CA VAL A 418 12.96 2.81 3.09
C VAL A 418 12.24 1.45 3.13
N PHE A 419 12.52 0.58 2.16
CA PHE A 419 11.97 -0.78 2.12
C PHE A 419 12.47 -1.64 3.29
N SER A 420 13.76 -1.56 3.64
CA SER A 420 14.33 -2.30 4.77
C SER A 420 13.75 -1.84 6.10
N HIS A 421 13.47 -0.54 6.27
CA HIS A 421 12.81 -0.01 7.47
C HIS A 421 11.35 -0.49 7.57
N LEU A 422 10.63 -0.56 6.46
CA LEU A 422 9.27 -1.09 6.40
C LEU A 422 9.22 -2.58 6.76
N LEU A 423 10.16 -3.38 6.25
CA LEU A 423 10.28 -4.81 6.57
C LEU A 423 10.75 -5.07 8.01
N PHE A 424 11.65 -4.23 8.53
CA PHE A 424 12.09 -4.31 9.93
C PHE A 424 10.90 -4.09 10.87
N HIS A 425 10.07 -3.08 10.61
CA HIS A 425 8.87 -2.80 11.40
C HIS A 425 7.83 -3.93 11.36
N SER A 426 7.62 -4.56 10.21
CA SER A 426 6.68 -5.69 10.09
C SER A 426 7.21 -6.98 10.75
N SER A 427 8.54 -7.16 10.78
CA SER A 427 9.19 -8.37 11.29
C SER A 427 9.44 -8.38 12.80
N ASP A 428 9.73 -7.22 13.41
CA ASP A 428 10.00 -7.10 14.86
C ASP A 428 8.79 -7.49 15.73
N ARG A 429 7.61 -7.55 15.11
CA ARG A 429 6.37 -7.99 15.73
C ARG A 429 6.29 -9.52 15.87
N SER A 430 7.02 -10.32 15.10
CA SER A 430 6.91 -11.79 15.11
C SER A 430 7.33 -12.47 16.44
N PRO A 431 8.45 -12.09 17.09
CA PRO A 431 8.86 -12.69 18.37
C PRO A 431 8.01 -12.20 19.55
N PHE A 432 7.54 -10.95 19.50
CA PHE A 432 6.77 -10.33 20.60
C PHE A 432 5.27 -10.71 20.56
N LEU A 433 4.69 -10.83 19.36
CA LEU A 433 3.26 -11.06 19.17
C LEU A 433 2.82 -12.51 19.30
N ARG A 434 3.73 -13.47 19.09
CA ARG A 434 3.38 -14.89 19.11
C ARG A 434 2.78 -15.34 20.44
N ARG A 435 3.12 -14.67 21.54
CA ARG A 435 2.79 -15.18 22.86
C ARG A 435 2.01 -14.22 23.76
N ASN A 436 2.22 -12.89 23.72
CA ASN A 436 1.94 -12.11 24.93
C ASN A 436 0.96 -10.92 24.84
N TYR A 437 0.84 -10.19 23.73
CA TYR A 437 0.23 -8.84 23.79
C TYR A 437 -1.06 -8.64 22.99
N VAL A 438 -1.04 -8.89 21.67
CA VAL A 438 -2.24 -8.67 20.82
C VAL A 438 -3.18 -9.85 20.90
N SER A 439 -2.66 -11.08 20.99
CA SER A 439 -3.47 -12.25 21.34
C SER A 439 -4.14 -12.06 22.70
N TRP A 440 -3.46 -11.52 23.70
CA TRP A 440 -4.07 -11.19 24.99
C TRP A 440 -5.18 -10.16 24.88
N LEU A 441 -4.96 -9.05 24.17
CA LEU A 441 -5.95 -7.99 24.01
C LEU A 441 -7.18 -8.48 23.24
N PHE A 442 -7.01 -9.26 22.18
CA PHE A 442 -8.11 -9.83 21.40
C PHE A 442 -8.80 -11.01 22.07
N ILE A 443 -8.07 -11.97 22.67
CA ILE A 443 -8.63 -13.17 23.31
C ILE A 443 -9.38 -12.78 24.59
N THR A 444 -8.84 -11.87 25.40
CA THR A 444 -9.54 -11.39 26.61
C THR A 444 -10.78 -10.59 26.24
N PHE A 445 -10.73 -9.81 25.14
CA PHE A 445 -11.88 -9.05 24.64
C PHE A 445 -12.98 -9.93 24.06
N PHE A 446 -12.63 -10.91 23.23
CA PHE A 446 -13.61 -11.85 22.65
C PHE A 446 -14.18 -12.82 23.69
N ASN A 447 -13.36 -13.39 24.59
CA ASN A 447 -13.86 -14.32 25.60
C ASN A 447 -14.82 -13.65 26.59
N SER A 448 -14.65 -12.35 26.93
CA SER A 448 -15.58 -11.68 27.84
C SER A 448 -16.86 -11.18 27.15
N VAL A 449 -16.80 -10.85 25.85
CA VAL A 449 -17.94 -10.32 25.09
C VAL A 449 -18.84 -11.44 24.55
N PHE A 450 -18.28 -12.59 24.17
CA PHE A 450 -19.03 -13.72 23.59
C PHE A 450 -19.33 -14.86 24.58
N SER A 451 -18.86 -14.77 25.83
CA SER A 451 -19.22 -15.73 26.89
C SER A 451 -20.28 -15.20 27.89
N PRO A 452 -21.46 -14.75 27.45
CA PRO A 452 -22.63 -14.76 28.33
C PRO A 452 -23.79 -15.56 27.72
N MET A 453 -23.56 -16.81 27.28
CA MET A 453 -24.64 -17.77 27.04
C MET A 453 -24.12 -19.18 27.33
N GLY A 454 -24.12 -19.59 28.60
CA GLY A 454 -23.77 -20.97 28.94
C GLY A 454 -23.58 -21.30 30.41
N SER A 455 -24.24 -20.63 31.36
CA SER A 455 -24.23 -21.11 32.76
C SER A 455 -25.34 -20.52 33.64
N HIS A 456 -26.56 -20.43 33.13
CA HIS A 456 -27.76 -20.29 33.97
C HIS A 456 -28.83 -21.31 33.52
N CYS A 457 -28.50 -22.58 33.69
CA CYS A 457 -29.45 -23.66 33.91
C CYS A 457 -28.71 -24.73 34.73
N ASN A 458 -29.31 -25.14 35.84
CA ASN A 458 -28.77 -26.01 36.89
C ASN A 458 -27.88 -25.32 37.93
N GLN A 459 -28.50 -24.55 38.81
CA GLN A 459 -28.75 -25.00 40.20
C GLN A 459 -29.85 -24.16 40.83
#